data_AF-E6X1Z7-F1
#
_entry.id   AF-E6X1Z7-F1
#
_cell.length_a   1.000
_cell.length_b   1.000
_cell.length_c   1.000
_cell.angle_alpha   90.00
_cell.angle_beta   90.00
_cell.angle_gamma   90.00
#
_symmetry.space_group_name_H-M   'P 1'
#
loop_
_entity.id
_entity.type
_entity.pdbx_description
1 polymer ?
#
loop_
_entity_poly.entity_id
_entity_poly.type
_entity_poly.pdbx_seq_one_letter_code
_entity_poly.pdbx_strand_id
1 'polypeptide(L)'
;MQSKNIYRFFSFLILFSLVGLMQGCQGTSQDGLGSSDKKQETNPDTGKDSKAGEGGWYMRTRVSATAEDGTVYQHNTAGVFGRLVDSWNGKDRHDIPAYGPAALQVVFPHYNWGDKESGDYWSDYRSYPEKGSNERAVWTFQVKNQKSVDLSNADIRIKLDDARRVDFVKIDGNIRYKETGLNQGMKNQFTLVDVDNKQTYSVDELDKINLNMDGKHIRTFRWVRGPVLEEDFKPVVLPK
;
A
#
# COMPACT_ATOMS: atom_id res chain seq x y z
N MET A 1 6.46 -29.47 -26.23
CA MET A 1 5.12 -29.09 -25.75
C MET A 1 5.21 -27.68 -25.21
N GLN A 2 4.71 -26.69 -25.96
CA GLN A 2 4.79 -25.26 -25.61
C GLN A 2 3.59 -24.89 -24.73
N SER A 3 3.79 -24.51 -23.47
CA SER A 3 2.77 -23.84 -22.66
C SER A 3 3.04 -22.33 -22.62
N LYS A 4 2.21 -21.57 -23.33
CA LYS A 4 2.12 -20.11 -23.25
C LYS A 4 1.52 -19.74 -21.89
N ASN A 5 2.32 -19.16 -20.99
CA ASN A 5 1.81 -18.56 -19.76
C ASN A 5 1.41 -17.11 -20.03
N ILE A 6 0.11 -16.87 -19.92
CA ILE A 6 -0.55 -15.56 -20.03
C ILE A 6 -0.46 -14.90 -18.65
N TYR A 7 0.42 -13.91 -18.50
CA TYR A 7 0.39 -13.01 -17.34
C TYR A 7 -0.66 -11.92 -17.59
N ARG A 8 -1.80 -12.02 -16.90
CA ARG A 8 -2.77 -10.92 -16.81
C ARG A 8 -2.23 -9.88 -15.82
N PHE A 9 -1.73 -8.77 -16.35
CA PHE A 9 -1.52 -7.53 -15.61
C PHE A 9 -2.89 -7.00 -15.17
N PHE A 10 -3.15 -6.97 -13.86
CA PHE A 10 -4.17 -6.11 -13.29
C PHE A 10 -3.50 -4.86 -12.72
N SER A 11 -3.32 -3.85 -13.57
CA SER A 11 -3.18 -2.47 -13.14
C SER A 11 -4.58 -1.97 -12.75
N PHE A 12 -4.83 -1.80 -11.46
CA PHE A 12 -5.94 -0.97 -10.99
C PHE A 12 -5.35 0.29 -10.34
N LEU A 13 -5.06 1.27 -11.19
CA LEU A 13 -5.13 2.67 -10.84
C LEU A 13 -6.05 3.29 -11.88
N ILE A 14 -7.34 3.46 -11.55
CA ILE A 14 -8.26 4.20 -12.41
C ILE A 14 -7.87 5.67 -12.29
N LEU A 15 -7.04 6.12 -13.23
CA LEU A 15 -6.76 7.52 -13.50
C LEU A 15 -7.80 7.99 -14.52
N PHE A 16 -8.85 8.71 -14.09
CA PHE A 16 -9.70 9.43 -15.04
C PHE A 16 -8.93 10.64 -15.56
N SER A 17 -8.38 10.52 -16.76
CA SER A 17 -7.86 11.64 -17.54
C SER A 17 -9.01 12.22 -18.37
N LEU A 18 -9.43 13.45 -18.06
CA LEU A 18 -10.45 14.17 -18.80
C LEU A 18 -9.84 14.65 -20.14
N VAL A 19 -10.05 13.89 -21.22
CA VAL A 19 -9.74 14.33 -22.57
C VAL A 19 -10.90 15.18 -23.08
N GLY A 20 -10.67 16.48 -23.23
CA GLY A 20 -11.58 17.38 -23.93
C GLY A 20 -11.64 17.05 -25.42
N LEU A 21 -12.78 16.50 -25.86
CA LEU A 21 -13.13 16.40 -27.27
C LEU A 21 -13.74 17.75 -27.73
N MET A 22 -12.89 18.60 -28.29
CA MET A 22 -13.30 19.61 -29.26
C MET A 22 -13.43 18.91 -30.62
N GLN A 23 -14.66 18.67 -31.07
CA GLN A 23 -14.95 18.50 -32.49
C GLN A 23 -16.17 19.34 -32.85
N GLY A 24 -15.92 20.31 -33.72
CA GLY A 24 -16.96 21.10 -34.36
C GLY A 24 -17.61 20.33 -35.50
N CYS A 25 -18.87 20.70 -35.76
CA CYS A 25 -19.50 20.56 -37.06
C CYS A 25 -20.04 21.94 -37.47
N GLN A 26 -19.57 22.44 -38.61
CA GLN A 26 -20.19 23.51 -39.39
C GLN A 26 -21.40 22.95 -40.16
N GLY A 27 -22.41 23.78 -40.41
CA GLY A 27 -23.50 23.45 -41.35
C GLY A 27 -24.75 24.33 -41.28
N THR A 28 -24.64 25.59 -41.71
CA THR A 28 -25.59 26.40 -42.53
C THR A 28 -27.13 26.40 -42.29
N SER A 29 -27.61 27.61 -41.91
CA SER A 29 -28.75 28.42 -42.44
C SER A 29 -30.20 27.87 -42.52
N GLN A 30 -31.14 28.49 -41.78
CA GLN A 30 -32.14 29.48 -42.29
C GLN A 30 -33.20 29.84 -41.21
N ASP A 31 -33.44 31.15 -41.09
CA ASP A 31 -34.68 31.91 -40.82
C ASP A 31 -35.76 31.39 -39.84
N GLY A 32 -36.14 32.24 -38.87
CA GLY A 32 -37.47 32.17 -38.24
C GLY A 32 -37.59 32.75 -36.83
N LEU A 33 -38.08 33.99 -36.74
CA LEU A 33 -38.59 34.63 -35.51
C LEU A 33 -39.74 33.84 -34.89
N GLY A 34 -39.76 33.67 -33.57
CA GLY A 34 -40.96 33.18 -32.87
C GLY A 34 -40.75 32.70 -31.44
N SER A 35 -40.91 33.62 -30.49
CA SER A 35 -40.92 33.46 -29.04
C SER A 35 -41.83 32.33 -28.52
N SER A 36 -41.26 31.35 -27.80
CA SER A 36 -41.83 30.73 -26.58
C SER A 36 -40.96 29.56 -26.10
N ASP A 37 -40.44 29.59 -24.86
CA ASP A 37 -40.08 28.40 -24.06
C ASP A 37 -39.86 28.80 -22.60
N LYS A 38 -40.70 28.35 -21.66
CA LYS A 38 -40.64 27.06 -20.92
C LYS A 38 -39.47 26.95 -19.93
N LYS A 39 -39.85 26.83 -18.66
CA LYS A 39 -39.05 26.31 -17.54
C LYS A 39 -38.32 25.03 -17.94
N GLN A 40 -37.03 24.94 -17.64
CA GLN A 40 -36.47 23.77 -16.97
C GLN A 40 -35.19 24.13 -16.20
N GLU A 41 -35.20 23.78 -14.92
CA GLU A 41 -34.04 23.73 -14.04
C GLU A 41 -32.93 22.86 -14.65
N THR A 42 -31.68 23.31 -14.50
CA THR A 42 -30.70 22.61 -13.67
C THR A 42 -29.59 23.61 -13.35
N ASN A 43 -29.46 23.95 -12.08
CA ASN A 43 -28.20 24.45 -11.54
C ASN A 43 -27.07 23.53 -12.03
N PRO A 44 -25.98 24.03 -12.61
CA PRO A 44 -24.73 23.32 -12.47
C PRO A 44 -24.41 23.42 -10.98
N ASP A 45 -24.81 22.38 -10.23
CA ASP A 45 -24.20 22.06 -8.95
C ASP A 45 -22.72 21.86 -9.24
N THR A 46 -22.01 22.97 -9.24
CA THR A 46 -20.56 23.04 -9.25
C THR A 46 -20.18 22.62 -7.85
N GLY A 47 -20.20 21.29 -7.65
CA GLY A 47 -19.74 20.65 -6.43
C GLY A 47 -18.48 21.37 -6.01
N LYS A 48 -18.54 22.00 -4.84
CA LYS A 48 -17.42 22.74 -4.27
C LYS A 48 -16.31 21.71 -4.02
N ASP A 49 -15.45 21.51 -5.01
CA ASP A 49 -14.19 20.82 -4.82
C ASP A 49 -13.44 21.57 -3.73
N SER A 50 -13.43 20.98 -2.55
CA SER A 50 -12.68 21.50 -1.43
C SER A 50 -11.20 21.53 -1.81
N LYS A 51 -10.49 22.61 -1.42
CA LYS A 51 -9.05 22.74 -1.67
C LYS A 51 -8.33 21.49 -1.18
N ALA A 52 -7.42 20.97 -2.00
CA ALA A 52 -6.60 19.83 -1.65
C ALA A 52 -5.80 20.11 -0.37
N GLY A 53 -5.80 19.14 0.55
CA GLY A 53 -5.00 19.16 1.77
C GLY A 53 -3.93 18.07 1.76
N GLU A 54 -2.96 18.17 2.66
CA GLU A 54 -1.97 17.10 2.89
C GLU A 54 -2.70 15.86 3.41
N GLY A 55 -2.64 14.76 2.66
CA GLY A 55 -3.39 13.53 2.91
C GLY A 55 -2.61 12.47 3.67
N GLY A 56 -1.28 12.59 3.70
CA GLY A 56 -0.37 11.70 4.41
C GLY A 56 0.66 11.04 3.49
N TRP A 57 1.02 9.81 3.80
CA TRP A 57 2.01 9.05 3.03
C TRP A 57 1.82 7.53 3.18
N TYR A 58 2.39 6.79 2.25
CA TYR A 58 2.55 5.34 2.37
C TYR A 58 3.86 4.87 1.74
N MET A 59 4.27 3.66 2.12
CA MET A 59 5.47 2.99 1.66
C MET A 59 5.13 1.54 1.32
N ARG A 60 6.03 0.88 0.58
CA ARG A 60 5.87 -0.53 0.23
C ARG A 60 7.11 -1.32 0.62
N THR A 61 6.89 -2.39 1.37
CA THR A 61 7.86 -3.46 1.59
C THR A 61 7.81 -4.41 0.41
N ARG A 62 8.92 -4.57 -0.30
CA ARG A 62 9.06 -5.57 -1.36
C ARG A 62 9.92 -6.70 -0.86
N VAL A 63 9.49 -7.93 -1.14
CA VAL A 63 10.27 -9.11 -0.83
C VAL A 63 10.39 -9.97 -2.07
N SER A 64 11.60 -10.44 -2.33
CA SER A 64 11.89 -11.46 -3.33
C SER A 64 12.67 -12.61 -2.70
N ALA A 65 12.45 -13.83 -3.19
CA ALA A 65 13.23 -14.99 -2.83
C ALA A 65 13.73 -15.71 -4.09
N THR A 66 14.95 -16.24 -4.06
CA THR A 66 15.52 -17.01 -5.16
C THR A 66 15.60 -18.49 -4.75
N ALA A 67 14.85 -19.36 -5.43
CA ALA A 67 14.89 -20.80 -5.20
C ALA A 67 16.21 -21.41 -5.70
N GLU A 68 16.49 -22.67 -5.32
CA GLU A 68 17.72 -23.39 -5.71
C GLU A 68 17.88 -23.52 -7.23
N ASP A 69 16.77 -23.61 -7.96
CA ASP A 69 16.74 -23.66 -9.43
C ASP A 69 16.98 -22.31 -10.11
N GLY A 70 17.19 -21.24 -9.32
CA GLY A 70 17.38 -19.86 -9.79
C GLY A 70 16.08 -19.09 -10.05
N THR A 71 14.91 -19.69 -9.85
CA THR A 71 13.62 -19.01 -10.02
C THR A 71 13.44 -17.93 -8.96
N VAL A 72 13.13 -16.71 -9.40
CA VAL A 72 12.87 -15.56 -8.51
C VAL A 72 11.37 -15.41 -8.29
N TYR A 73 10.97 -15.49 -7.02
CA TYR A 73 9.60 -15.25 -6.56
C TYR A 73 9.51 -13.85 -5.94
N GLN A 74 8.51 -13.07 -6.33
CA GLN A 74 8.30 -11.71 -5.82
C GLN A 74 6.80 -11.41 -5.72
N HIS A 75 6.41 -10.70 -4.66
CA HIS A 75 5.03 -10.21 -4.49
C HIS A 75 5.00 -8.68 -4.55
N ASN A 76 4.34 -8.14 -5.57
CA ASN A 76 4.36 -6.70 -5.86
C ASN A 76 3.10 -5.95 -5.42
N THR A 77 2.06 -6.66 -5.01
CA THR A 77 0.74 -6.06 -4.71
C THR A 77 0.53 -5.80 -3.22
N ALA A 78 1.24 -6.49 -2.33
CA ALA A 78 1.12 -6.32 -0.88
C ALA A 78 2.27 -5.52 -0.23
N GLY A 79 2.29 -5.54 1.11
CA GLY A 79 3.34 -4.94 1.93
C GLY A 79 3.23 -3.43 2.04
N VAL A 80 2.03 -2.86 1.85
CA VAL A 80 1.81 -1.41 1.89
C VAL A 80 1.50 -0.96 3.30
N PHE A 81 2.22 0.03 3.81
CA PHE A 81 1.89 0.62 5.11
C PHE A 81 2.04 2.12 5.06
N GLY A 82 1.35 2.83 5.94
CA GLY A 82 1.39 4.27 5.89
C GLY A 82 0.60 4.95 6.98
N ARG A 83 0.47 6.26 6.81
CA ARG A 83 -0.40 7.08 7.63
C ARG A 83 -1.22 8.01 6.74
N LEU A 84 -2.55 7.97 6.88
CA LEU A 84 -3.49 8.79 6.11
C LEU A 84 -4.36 9.63 7.03
N VAL A 85 -4.77 10.80 6.55
CA VAL A 85 -5.51 11.81 7.34
C VAL A 85 -6.87 11.30 7.86
N ASP A 86 -7.43 10.28 7.25
CA ASP A 86 -8.71 9.68 7.62
C ASP A 86 -8.59 8.20 8.03
N SER A 87 -7.35 7.71 8.20
CA SER A 87 -7.04 6.41 8.78
C SER A 87 -7.05 6.46 10.30
N TRP A 88 -7.22 5.30 10.91
CA TRP A 88 -7.37 5.13 12.37
C TRP A 88 -6.33 4.14 12.87
N ASN A 89 -5.99 4.19 14.15
CA ASN A 89 -5.14 3.16 14.76
C ASN A 89 -6.00 1.93 15.06
N GLY A 90 -5.72 0.81 14.40
CA GLY A 90 -6.53 -0.40 14.47
C GLY A 90 -7.05 -0.78 13.09
N LYS A 91 -8.17 -1.52 13.03
CA LYS A 91 -8.79 -1.84 11.74
C LYS A 91 -9.24 -0.55 11.06
N ASP A 92 -8.71 -0.32 9.87
CA ASP A 92 -8.99 0.84 9.04
C ASP A 92 -9.65 0.45 7.71
N ARG A 93 -10.36 1.41 7.10
CA ARG A 93 -11.03 1.19 5.82
C ARG A 93 -10.07 1.04 4.65
N HIS A 94 -8.82 1.46 4.80
CA HIS A 94 -7.78 1.33 3.78
C HIS A 94 -6.97 0.04 3.93
N ASP A 95 -7.23 -0.76 4.98
CA ASP A 95 -6.60 -2.06 5.14
C ASP A 95 -7.21 -3.05 4.16
N ILE A 96 -6.36 -3.64 3.34
CA ILE A 96 -6.73 -4.58 2.29
C ILE A 96 -6.50 -5.98 2.87
N PRO A 97 -7.54 -6.81 3.08
CA PRO A 97 -7.33 -8.18 3.52
C PRO A 97 -6.47 -8.95 2.53
N ALA A 98 -5.64 -9.86 3.02
CA ALA A 98 -4.85 -10.73 2.16
C ALA A 98 -5.76 -11.78 1.51
N TYR A 99 -5.71 -11.91 0.18
CA TYR A 99 -6.53 -12.87 -0.55
C TYR A 99 -5.69 -13.85 -1.36
N GLY A 100 -5.94 -15.14 -1.14
CA GLY A 100 -5.43 -16.21 -1.98
C GLY A 100 -3.98 -16.61 -1.70
N PRO A 101 -3.59 -17.80 -2.17
CA PRO A 101 -2.25 -18.32 -1.98
C PRO A 101 -1.23 -17.66 -2.92
N ALA A 102 -0.12 -17.16 -2.36
CA ALA A 102 1.05 -16.72 -3.11
C ALA A 102 2.29 -17.46 -2.58
N ALA A 103 3.19 -17.88 -3.49
CA ALA A 103 4.41 -18.62 -3.14
C ALA A 103 5.28 -17.85 -2.11
N LEU A 104 5.28 -16.52 -2.21
CA LEU A 104 5.92 -15.60 -1.28
C LEU A 104 4.98 -14.41 -1.10
N GLN A 105 4.78 -13.93 0.12
CA GLN A 105 3.97 -12.75 0.40
C GLN A 105 4.43 -11.99 1.64
N VAL A 106 4.12 -10.70 1.65
CA VAL A 106 4.26 -9.81 2.80
C VAL A 106 2.86 -9.52 3.32
N VAL A 107 2.62 -9.77 4.61
CA VAL A 107 1.34 -9.53 5.26
C VAL A 107 1.51 -8.82 6.60
N PHE A 108 0.53 -8.03 7.01
CA PHE A 108 0.41 -7.42 8.33
C PHE A 108 -0.56 -8.29 9.16
N PRO A 109 -0.06 -9.04 10.15
CA PRO A 109 -0.91 -9.88 10.98
C PRO A 109 -1.67 -9.05 12.03
N HIS A 110 -3.00 -9.14 12.02
CA HIS A 110 -3.87 -8.40 12.94
C HIS A 110 -4.83 -9.33 13.70
N TYR A 111 -4.28 -10.33 14.38
CA TYR A 111 -5.09 -11.32 15.11
C TYR A 111 -5.82 -10.77 16.34
N ASN A 112 -5.57 -9.52 16.71
CA ASN A 112 -6.20 -8.83 17.84
C ASN A 112 -7.42 -7.97 17.46
N TRP A 113 -7.83 -7.92 16.18
CA TRP A 113 -8.98 -7.12 15.74
C TRP A 113 -10.34 -7.79 15.99
N GLY A 114 -10.36 -8.92 16.68
CA GLY A 114 -11.56 -9.71 17.00
C GLY A 114 -11.90 -10.72 15.90
N ASP A 115 -12.71 -11.73 16.23
CA ASP A 115 -12.87 -12.96 15.44
C ASP A 115 -13.26 -12.77 13.96
N LYS A 116 -13.99 -11.71 13.64
CA LYS A 116 -14.45 -11.43 12.26
C LYS A 116 -13.44 -10.66 11.43
N GLU A 117 -12.46 -10.04 12.08
CA GLU A 117 -11.50 -9.11 11.50
C GLU A 117 -10.05 -9.55 11.75
N SER A 118 -9.88 -10.64 12.49
CA SER A 118 -8.58 -11.25 12.72
C SER A 118 -8.10 -11.89 11.43
N GLY A 119 -6.90 -11.53 10.99
CA GLY A 119 -6.33 -12.12 9.80
C GLY A 119 -5.05 -11.46 9.33
N ASP A 120 -4.66 -11.84 8.13
CA ASP A 120 -3.56 -11.25 7.40
C ASP A 120 -4.09 -10.15 6.49
N TYR A 121 -3.40 -9.02 6.46
CA TYR A 121 -3.72 -7.90 5.58
C TYR A 121 -2.52 -7.59 4.67
N TRP A 122 -2.79 -7.19 3.43
CA TRP A 122 -1.79 -6.68 2.51
C TRP A 122 -1.41 -5.23 2.78
N SER A 123 -2.19 -4.51 3.61
CA SER A 123 -1.85 -3.18 4.10
C SER A 123 -2.18 -2.93 5.58
N ASP A 124 -1.43 -2.01 6.20
CA ASP A 124 -1.65 -1.46 7.56
C ASP A 124 -1.49 0.07 7.51
N TYR A 125 -2.62 0.78 7.50
CA TYR A 125 -2.67 2.25 7.56
C TYR A 125 -3.06 2.75 8.94
N ARG A 126 -2.45 3.86 9.36
CA ARG A 126 -2.67 4.46 10.68
C ARG A 126 -3.02 5.94 10.60
N SER A 127 -3.47 6.51 11.70
CA SER A 127 -3.82 7.93 11.74
C SER A 127 -2.61 8.82 11.41
N TYR A 128 -2.81 9.79 10.52
CA TYR A 128 -1.80 10.81 10.24
C TYR A 128 -1.67 11.76 11.44
N PRO A 129 -0.47 11.88 12.03
CA PRO A 129 -0.31 12.66 13.23
C PRO A 129 -0.37 14.15 12.90
N GLU A 130 -0.53 14.97 13.94
CA GLU A 130 -0.42 16.42 13.79
C GLU A 130 0.93 16.83 13.17
N LYS A 131 0.90 17.90 12.38
CA LYS A 131 2.06 18.38 11.63
C LYS A 131 3.24 18.67 12.58
N GLY A 132 4.39 18.07 12.29
CA GLY A 132 5.61 18.21 13.10
C GLY A 132 5.81 17.12 14.16
N SER A 133 4.86 16.19 14.31
CA SER A 133 5.04 15.02 15.16
C SER A 133 6.08 14.05 14.61
N ASN A 134 7.11 13.78 15.42
CA ASN A 134 8.09 12.71 15.21
C ASN A 134 7.76 11.48 16.08
N GLU A 135 6.48 11.19 16.25
CA GLU A 135 6.02 10.05 17.04
C GLU A 135 6.63 8.74 16.52
N ARG A 136 7.16 7.97 17.47
CA ARG A 136 7.64 6.61 17.23
C ARG A 136 6.49 5.75 16.72
N ALA A 137 6.77 4.92 15.71
CA ALA A 137 5.75 4.06 15.11
C ALA A 137 6.34 2.71 14.72
N VAL A 138 5.56 1.65 14.88
CA VAL A 138 6.01 0.27 14.63
C VAL A 138 4.99 -0.49 13.81
N TRP A 139 5.36 -0.93 12.60
CA TRP A 139 4.54 -1.79 11.76
C TRP A 139 5.09 -3.21 11.80
N THR A 140 4.30 -4.14 12.29
CA THR A 140 4.66 -5.56 12.32
C THR A 140 4.18 -6.22 11.05
N PHE A 141 5.07 -6.93 10.36
CA PHE A 141 4.72 -7.68 9.17
C PHE A 141 5.39 -9.05 9.19
N GLN A 142 4.86 -9.96 8.38
CA GLN A 142 5.39 -11.30 8.18
C GLN A 142 5.71 -11.50 6.71
N VAL A 143 6.86 -12.11 6.46
CA VAL A 143 7.13 -12.78 5.19
C VAL A 143 6.63 -14.20 5.34
N LYS A 144 5.72 -14.61 4.47
CA LYS A 144 5.19 -15.98 4.42
C LYS A 144 5.57 -16.59 3.09
N ASN A 145 6.19 -17.77 3.11
CA ASN A 145 6.27 -18.62 1.93
C ASN A 145 5.18 -19.69 2.03
N GLN A 146 4.59 -20.07 0.90
CA GLN A 146 3.53 -21.07 0.88
C GLN A 146 3.97 -22.36 0.21
N LYS A 147 3.36 -23.46 0.67
CA LYS A 147 3.77 -24.85 0.42
C LYS A 147 3.91 -25.28 -1.04
N SER A 148 3.33 -24.56 -2.00
CA SER A 148 3.48 -24.94 -3.42
C SER A 148 4.92 -24.83 -3.90
N VAL A 149 5.75 -24.02 -3.24
CA VAL A 149 7.19 -23.90 -3.48
C VAL A 149 7.88 -23.78 -2.13
N ASP A 150 8.86 -24.65 -1.86
CA ASP A 150 9.65 -24.52 -0.64
C ASP A 150 10.72 -23.42 -0.82
N LEU A 151 10.54 -22.32 -0.10
CA LEU A 151 11.47 -21.19 -0.04
C LEU A 151 12.09 -21.05 1.36
N SER A 152 12.05 -22.11 2.17
CA SER A 152 12.47 -22.07 3.59
C SER A 152 13.99 -21.86 3.76
N ASN A 153 14.77 -22.26 2.77
CA ASN A 153 16.23 -22.06 2.72
C ASN A 153 16.66 -21.06 1.62
N ALA A 154 15.70 -20.46 0.92
CA ALA A 154 15.99 -19.50 -0.14
C ALA A 154 16.55 -18.20 0.44
N ASP A 155 17.48 -17.58 -0.29
CA ASP A 155 17.91 -16.21 -0.03
C ASP A 155 16.73 -15.26 -0.25
N ILE A 156 16.39 -14.49 0.78
CA ILE A 156 15.36 -13.45 0.72
C ILE A 156 16.01 -12.07 0.65
N ARG A 157 15.45 -11.20 -0.18
CA ARG A 157 15.80 -9.78 -0.23
C ARG A 157 14.58 -8.97 0.17
N ILE A 158 14.76 -8.11 1.16
CA ILE A 158 13.74 -7.17 1.62
C ILE A 158 14.16 -5.78 1.17
N LYS A 159 13.25 -5.02 0.57
CA LYS A 159 13.44 -3.62 0.19
C LYS A 159 12.30 -2.76 0.70
N LEU A 160 12.61 -1.51 1.01
CA LEU A 160 11.63 -0.50 1.36
C LEU A 160 11.64 0.60 0.30
N ASP A 161 10.52 0.74 -0.43
CA ASP A 161 10.36 1.80 -1.43
C ASP A 161 10.35 3.19 -0.77
N ASP A 162 10.71 4.24 -1.51
CA ASP A 162 10.56 5.62 -1.02
C ASP A 162 9.08 5.92 -0.69
N ALA A 163 8.86 6.75 0.34
CA ALA A 163 7.51 7.11 0.74
C ALA A 163 6.81 7.95 -0.33
N ARG A 164 5.60 7.54 -0.66
CA ARG A 164 4.68 8.23 -1.56
C ARG A 164 3.91 9.25 -0.75
N ARG A 165 4.02 10.52 -1.12
CA ARG A 165 3.17 11.58 -0.57
C ARG A 165 1.82 11.55 -1.25
N VAL A 166 0.76 11.69 -0.46
CA VAL A 166 -0.59 11.79 -0.97
C VAL A 166 -1.24 13.07 -0.48
N ASP A 167 -1.91 13.76 -1.38
CA ASP A 167 -2.85 14.81 -1.04
C ASP A 167 -4.27 14.24 -1.06
N PHE A 168 -5.18 14.90 -0.38
CA PHE A 168 -6.59 14.51 -0.37
C PHE A 168 -7.49 15.63 -0.86
N VAL A 169 -8.59 15.26 -1.51
CA VAL A 169 -9.72 16.14 -1.83
C VAL A 169 -11.00 15.53 -1.26
N LYS A 170 -11.92 16.37 -0.79
CA LYS A 170 -13.27 15.91 -0.43
C LYS A 170 -14.22 16.17 -1.59
N ILE A 171 -14.83 15.10 -2.07
CA ILE A 171 -15.84 15.09 -3.13
C ILE A 171 -17.07 14.39 -2.55
N ASP A 172 -18.20 15.09 -2.46
CA ASP A 172 -19.45 14.57 -1.89
C ASP A 172 -19.28 13.95 -0.49
N GLY A 173 -18.48 14.60 0.36
CA GLY A 173 -18.17 14.13 1.72
C GLY A 173 -17.19 12.95 1.77
N ASN A 174 -16.80 12.37 0.64
CA ASN A 174 -15.84 11.28 0.55
C ASN A 174 -14.43 11.81 0.29
N ILE A 175 -13.45 11.20 0.94
CA ILE A 175 -12.05 11.53 0.73
C ILE A 175 -11.51 10.73 -0.46
N ARG A 176 -10.83 11.41 -1.37
CA ARG A 176 -10.08 10.81 -2.48
C ARG A 176 -8.62 11.21 -2.35
N TYR A 177 -7.74 10.23 -2.56
CA TYR A 177 -6.30 10.42 -2.51
C TYR A 177 -5.70 10.57 -3.90
N LYS A 178 -4.67 11.41 -4.00
CA LYS A 178 -3.83 11.55 -5.18
C LYS A 178 -2.37 11.54 -4.76
N GLU A 179 -1.56 10.69 -5.39
CA GLU A 179 -0.10 10.77 -5.24
C GLU A 179 0.42 12.11 -5.76
N THR A 180 1.18 12.83 -4.94
CA THR A 180 1.72 14.15 -5.28
C THR A 180 3.24 14.20 -5.35
N GLY A 181 3.92 13.13 -4.91
CA GLY A 181 5.36 13.00 -5.09
C GLY A 181 6.00 11.94 -4.19
N LEU A 182 7.31 12.00 -4.10
CA LEU A 182 8.13 11.13 -3.25
C LEU A 182 8.73 11.92 -2.07
N ASN A 183 8.87 11.24 -0.94
CA ASN A 183 9.67 11.69 0.19
C ASN A 183 10.88 10.77 0.34
N GLN A 184 11.93 11.06 -0.42
CA GLN A 184 13.13 10.20 -0.54
C GLN A 184 13.89 10.00 0.79
N GLY A 185 13.79 10.93 1.73
CA GLY A 185 14.45 10.81 3.03
C GLY A 185 13.64 10.04 4.08
N MET A 186 12.37 9.74 3.81
CA MET A 186 11.48 9.17 4.82
C MET A 186 11.87 7.74 5.21
N LYS A 187 12.29 6.92 4.23
CA LYS A 187 12.66 5.52 4.49
C LYS A 187 13.84 5.41 5.45
N ASN A 188 14.75 6.38 5.45
CA ASN A 188 15.92 6.38 6.31
C ASN A 188 15.57 6.64 7.79
N GLN A 189 14.31 6.99 8.10
CA GLN A 189 13.80 7.06 9.48
C GLN A 189 13.41 5.69 10.02
N PHE A 190 13.46 4.64 9.20
CA PHE A 190 13.06 3.30 9.56
C PHE A 190 14.26 2.39 9.79
N THR A 191 14.11 1.54 10.80
CA THR A 191 14.96 0.37 11.04
C THR A 191 14.11 -0.87 10.85
N LEU A 192 14.62 -1.83 10.10
CA LEU A 192 14.05 -3.17 10.03
C LEU A 192 14.49 -3.94 11.27
N VAL A 193 13.55 -4.44 12.04
CA VAL A 193 13.81 -5.38 13.14
C VAL A 193 13.43 -6.77 12.67
N ASP A 194 14.38 -7.69 12.75
CA ASP A 194 14.15 -9.12 12.60
C ASP A 194 13.82 -9.71 13.96
N VAL A 195 12.53 -9.98 14.17
CA VAL A 195 12.01 -10.41 15.47
C VAL A 195 12.48 -11.83 15.78
N ASP A 196 12.56 -12.68 14.76
CA ASP A 196 12.93 -14.08 14.90
C ASP A 196 14.41 -14.27 15.27
N ASN A 197 15.30 -13.46 14.68
CA ASN A 197 16.75 -13.57 14.90
C ASN A 197 17.32 -12.50 15.84
N LYS A 198 16.48 -11.61 16.36
CA LYS A 198 16.86 -10.50 17.26
C LYS A 198 17.94 -9.59 16.66
N GLN A 199 17.79 -9.27 15.38
CA GLN A 199 18.73 -8.42 14.64
C GLN A 199 18.03 -7.14 14.16
N THR A 200 18.82 -6.13 13.83
CA THR A 200 18.34 -4.88 13.26
C THR A 200 19.13 -4.51 12.03
N TYR A 201 18.47 -3.89 11.06
CA TYR A 201 19.09 -3.43 9.82
C TYR A 201 18.58 -2.03 9.50
N SER A 202 19.49 -1.11 9.20
CA SER A 202 19.16 0.13 8.50
C SER A 202 18.71 -0.17 7.07
N VAL A 203 17.95 0.74 6.46
CA VAL A 203 17.50 0.56 5.07
C VAL A 203 18.65 0.40 4.08
N ASP A 204 19.79 1.07 4.30
CA ASP A 204 20.96 1.02 3.43
C ASP A 204 21.74 -0.31 3.55
N GLU A 205 21.58 -1.04 4.64
CA GLU A 205 22.19 -2.36 4.83
C GLU A 205 21.42 -3.46 4.10
N LEU A 206 20.12 -3.26 3.83
CA LEU A 206 19.23 -4.30 3.28
C LEU A 206 19.67 -4.84 1.92
N ASP A 207 20.35 -4.04 1.10
CA ASP A 207 20.87 -4.47 -0.19
C ASP A 207 22.13 -5.35 -0.08
N LYS A 208 22.74 -5.44 1.11
CA LYS A 208 24.02 -6.13 1.37
C LYS A 208 23.88 -7.35 2.26
N ILE A 209 22.78 -7.45 3.02
CA ILE A 209 22.56 -8.56 3.93
C ILE A 209 22.06 -9.80 3.18
N ASN A 210 22.49 -10.96 3.65
CA ASN A 210 21.92 -12.24 3.27
C ASN A 210 20.93 -12.65 4.34
N LEU A 211 19.64 -12.50 4.03
CA LEU A 211 18.56 -13.04 4.84
C LEU A 211 18.09 -14.33 4.18
N ASN A 212 17.59 -15.26 4.98
CA ASN A 212 16.86 -16.43 4.50
C ASN A 212 15.63 -16.63 5.39
N MET A 213 14.95 -17.77 5.33
CA MET A 213 13.83 -18.07 6.24
C MET A 213 14.23 -19.03 7.38
N ASP A 214 15.51 -19.39 7.50
CA ASP A 214 16.05 -20.32 8.52
C ASP A 214 15.24 -21.63 8.63
N GLY A 215 14.84 -22.20 7.49
CA GLY A 215 14.01 -23.41 7.43
C GLY A 215 12.54 -23.19 7.84
N LYS A 216 12.13 -21.96 8.16
CA LYS A 216 10.75 -21.60 8.51
C LYS A 216 9.93 -21.25 7.28
N HIS A 217 8.61 -21.32 7.43
CA HIS A 217 7.66 -20.83 6.42
C HIS A 217 7.13 -19.42 6.69
N ILE A 218 7.37 -18.92 7.90
CA ILE A 218 6.95 -17.60 8.34
C ILE A 218 8.12 -16.98 9.10
N ARG A 219 8.44 -15.73 8.77
CA ARG A 219 9.42 -14.91 9.47
C ARG A 219 8.82 -13.55 9.75
N THR A 220 9.01 -13.06 10.96
CA THR A 220 8.37 -11.85 11.49
C THR A 220 9.36 -10.71 11.55
N PHE A 221 8.93 -9.57 11.06
CA PHE A 221 9.71 -8.35 11.00
C PHE A 221 8.91 -7.17 11.53
N ARG A 222 9.63 -6.10 11.87
CA ARG A 222 9.01 -4.81 12.18
C ARG A 222 9.72 -3.68 11.46
N TRP A 223 8.95 -2.77 10.88
CA TRP A 223 9.44 -1.45 10.54
C TRP A 223 9.26 -0.53 11.72
N VAL A 224 10.37 -0.09 12.32
CA VAL A 224 10.37 0.85 13.45
C VAL A 224 10.80 2.21 12.93
N ARG A 225 9.90 3.20 13.01
CA ARG A 225 10.22 4.62 12.82
C ARG A 225 10.62 5.21 14.17
N GLY A 226 11.87 5.64 14.30
CA GLY A 226 12.44 6.15 15.56
C GLY A 226 13.28 5.09 16.30
N PRO A 227 13.54 5.27 17.61
CA PRO A 227 14.37 4.34 18.37
C PRO A 227 13.79 2.92 18.44
N VAL A 228 14.65 1.92 18.25
CA VAL A 228 14.33 0.50 18.48
C VAL A 228 14.42 0.21 19.97
N LEU A 229 13.40 -0.45 20.51
CA LEU A 229 13.27 -0.81 21.92
C LEU A 229 13.29 -2.34 22.10
N GLU A 230 13.54 -2.81 23.32
CA GLU A 230 13.54 -4.26 23.62
C GLU A 230 12.20 -4.95 23.28
N GLU A 231 11.08 -4.23 23.44
CA GLU A 231 9.75 -4.70 23.06
C GLU A 231 9.61 -5.02 21.57
N ASP A 232 10.40 -4.38 20.70
CA ASP A 232 10.38 -4.63 19.25
C ASP A 232 10.96 -5.98 18.86
N PHE A 233 11.53 -6.73 19.80
CA PHE A 233 12.01 -8.08 19.59
C PHE A 233 11.08 -9.15 20.19
N LYS A 234 9.98 -8.75 20.83
CA LYS A 234 9.02 -9.71 21.40
C LYS A 234 8.29 -10.46 20.27
N PRO A 235 8.13 -11.79 20.34
CA PRO A 235 7.36 -12.53 19.36
C PRO A 235 5.92 -12.01 19.22
N VAL A 236 5.33 -12.16 18.04
CA VAL A 236 3.90 -11.89 17.84
C VAL A 236 3.11 -13.03 18.46
N VAL A 237 2.09 -12.70 19.26
CA VAL A 237 1.15 -13.69 19.78
C VAL A 237 0.23 -14.10 18.64
N LEU A 238 0.45 -15.30 18.11
CA LEU A 238 -0.45 -15.91 17.13
C LEU A 238 -1.63 -16.57 17.86
N PRO A 239 -2.84 -16.55 17.27
CA PRO A 239 -3.95 -17.33 17.79
C PRO A 239 -3.58 -18.82 17.77
N LYS A 240 -4.04 -19.55 18.79
CA LYS A 240 -3.81 -20.99 18.92
C LYS A 240 -4.59 -21.80 17.90
#